data_AF-A0A268QW62-F1
#
_entry.id   AF-A0A268QW62-F1
#
_cell.length_a   1.000
_cell.length_b   1.000
_cell.length_c   1.000
_cell.angle_alpha   90.00
_cell.angle_beta   90.00
_cell.angle_gamma   90.00
#
_symmetry.space_group_name_H-M   'P 1'
#
loop_
_entity.id
_entity.type
_entity.pdbx_description
1 polymer ?
#
loop_
_entity_poly.entity_id
_entity_poly.type
_entity_poly.pdbx_seq_one_letter_code
_entity_poly.pdbx_strand_id
1 'polypeptide(L)' 'ILEKHPKIKGIMATNDELALIAFQVIEKHDLKMPIIGADGINEMIKLIEEGDLLGTVAQNPYDMGYL' A
#
# COMPACT_ATOMS: atom_id res chain seq x y z
N ILE A 1 -2.68 14.64 -6.91
CA ILE A 1 -1.62 14.00 -7.75
C ILE A 1 -2.23 13.36 -8.97
N LEU A 2 -3.23 12.49 -8.81
CA LEU A 2 -3.94 11.79 -9.89
C LEU A 2 -4.42 12.73 -11.02
N GLU A 3 -5.06 13.84 -10.68
CA GLU A 3 -5.54 14.82 -11.68
C GLU A 3 -4.40 15.52 -12.45
N LYS A 4 -3.32 15.88 -11.75
CA LYS A 4 -2.17 16.61 -12.33
C LYS A 4 -1.23 15.70 -13.11
N HIS A 5 -1.25 14.40 -12.82
CA HIS A 5 -0.34 13.41 -13.38
C HIS A 5 -1.10 12.15 -13.82
N PRO A 6 -1.96 12.24 -14.85
CA PRO A 6 -2.84 11.13 -15.27
C PRO A 6 -2.09 9.92 -15.85
N LYS A 7 -0.79 10.04 -16.10
CA LYS A 7 0.06 8.97 -16.66
C LYS A 7 0.84 8.18 -15.61
N ILE A 8 0.67 8.47 -14.32
CA ILE A 8 1.35 7.70 -13.27
C ILE A 8 0.98 6.22 -13.38
N LYS A 9 1.92 5.36 -13.02
CA LYS A 9 1.79 3.90 -13.18
C LYS A 9 1.71 3.15 -11.86
N GLY A 10 1.82 3.85 -10.73
CA GLY A 10 1.73 3.27 -9.41
C GLY A 10 2.03 4.29 -8.32
N ILE A 11 1.86 3.86 -7.08
CA ILE A 11 2.11 4.65 -5.87
C ILE A 11 3.04 3.86 -4.95
N MET A 12 4.08 4.53 -4.45
CA MET A 12 4.88 4.03 -3.34
C MET A 12 4.66 4.98 -2.16
N ALA A 13 4.06 4.47 -1.10
CA ALA A 13 3.86 5.20 0.15
C ALA A 13 5.00 4.91 1.12
N THR A 14 5.22 5.81 2.06
CA THR A 14 6.28 5.64 3.07
C THR A 14 5.91 4.62 4.16
N ASN A 15 4.61 4.30 4.30
CA ASN A 15 4.11 3.27 5.20
C ASN A 15 2.75 2.72 4.70
N ASP A 16 2.27 1.66 5.35
CA ASP A 16 1.03 0.97 4.97
C ASP A 16 -0.22 1.82 5.21
N GLU A 17 -0.24 2.65 6.25
CA GLU A 17 -1.38 3.55 6.51
C GLU A 17 -1.62 4.53 5.35
N LEU A 18 -0.54 5.13 4.83
CA LEU A 18 -0.61 6.01 3.67
C LEU A 18 -0.91 5.23 2.37
N ALA A 19 -0.42 4.00 2.25
CA ALA A 19 -0.77 3.11 1.14
C ALA A 19 -2.27 2.80 1.12
N LEU A 20 -2.86 2.51 2.28
CA LEU A 20 -4.29 2.24 2.44
C LEU A 20 -5.14 3.47 2.09
N ILE A 21 -4.75 4.67 2.52
CA ILE A 21 -5.43 5.91 2.12
C ILE A 21 -5.37 6.08 0.60
N ALA A 22 -4.21 5.83 -0.01
CA ALA A 22 -4.06 5.90 -1.46
C ALA A 22 -4.93 4.88 -2.20
N PHE A 23 -5.02 3.65 -1.68
CA PHE A 23 -5.89 2.59 -2.20
C PHE A 23 -7.35 3.00 -2.18
N GLN A 24 -7.85 3.50 -1.04
CA GLN A 24 -9.23 3.97 -0.91
C GLN A 24 -9.57 5.11 -1.88
N VAL A 25 -8.62 6.02 -2.14
CA VAL A 25 -8.81 7.10 -3.11
C VAL A 25 -8.82 6.56 -4.53
N ILE A 26 -7.89 5.67 -4.88
CA ILE A 26 -7.82 5.04 -6.21
C ILE A 26 -9.11 4.27 -6.53
N GLU A 27 -9.60 3.46 -5.59
CA GLU A 27 -10.86 2.72 -5.71
C GLU A 27 -12.06 3.65 -5.91
N LYS A 28 -12.15 4.75 -5.15
CA LYS A 28 -13.21 5.76 -5.32
C LYS A 28 -13.21 6.46 -6.68
N HIS A 29 -12.09 6.44 -7.38
CA HIS A 29 -11.93 7.02 -8.72
C HIS A 29 -11.99 5.97 -9.83
N ASP A 30 -12.35 4.72 -9.53
CA ASP A 30 -12.39 3.59 -10.47
C ASP A 30 -11.05 3.38 -11.21
N LEU A 31 -9.94 3.74 -10.56
CA LEU A 31 -8.59 3.58 -11.11
C LEU A 31 -8.00 2.25 -10.65
N LYS A 32 -7.11 1.67 -11.47
CA LYS A 32 -6.33 0.49 -11.09
C LYS A 32 -4.85 0.70 -11.38
N MET A 33 -4.04 0.66 -10.32
CA MET A 33 -2.58 0.73 -10.42
C MET A 33 -1.93 0.10 -9.18
N PRO A 34 -0.69 -0.41 -9.30
CA PRO A 34 0.04 -0.95 -8.15
C PRO A 34 0.27 0.11 -7.08
N ILE A 35 0.05 -0.28 -5.82
CA ILE A 35 0.29 0.52 -4.63
C ILE A 35 1.13 -0.33 -3.67
N ILE A 36 2.25 0.22 -3.21
CA ILE A 36 3.17 -0.44 -2.28
C ILE A 36 3.37 0.45 -1.05
N GLY A 37 3.30 -0.15 0.14
CA GLY A 37 3.62 0.47 1.41
C GLY A 37 4.84 -0.18 2.09
N ALA A 38 5.00 0.11 3.36
CA ALA A 38 5.96 -0.51 4.26
C ALA A 38 5.30 -0.61 5.64
N ASP A 39 5.55 -1.71 6.36
CA ASP A 39 5.21 -2.00 7.77
C ASP A 39 4.81 -3.48 7.88
N GLY A 40 3.96 -3.96 6.96
CA GLY A 40 3.42 -5.32 7.00
C GLY A 40 2.21 -5.46 7.93
N ILE A 41 1.38 -4.42 8.06
CA ILE A 41 0.22 -4.47 8.96
C ILE A 41 -0.84 -5.46 8.47
N ASN A 42 -1.61 -6.05 9.40
CA ASN A 42 -2.58 -7.10 9.10
C ASN A 42 -3.59 -6.72 7.98
N GLU A 43 -4.04 -5.46 7.96
CA GLU A 43 -4.97 -4.98 6.92
C GLU A 43 -4.32 -4.99 5.53
N MET A 44 -3.05 -4.59 5.44
CA MET A 44 -2.29 -4.63 4.19
C MET A 44 -2.11 -6.07 3.70
N ILE A 45 -1.76 -6.99 4.63
CA ILE A 45 -1.62 -8.42 4.33
C ILE A 45 -2.93 -9.01 3.81
N LYS A 46 -4.06 -8.70 4.45
CA LYS A 46 -5.37 -9.17 4.01
C LYS A 46 -5.70 -8.74 2.58
N LEU A 47 -5.50 -7.46 2.24
CA LEU A 47 -5.74 -6.97 0.87
C LEU A 47 -4.79 -7.60 -0.16
N ILE A 48 -3.58 -7.99 0.25
CA ILE A 48 -2.66 -8.73 -0.61
C ILE A 48 -3.18 -10.17 -0.84
N GLU A 49 -3.65 -10.85 0.21
CA GLU A 49 -4.23 -12.19 0.10
C GLU A 49 -5.51 -12.20 -0.75
N GLU A 50 -6.31 -11.14 -0.67
CA GLU A 50 -7.52 -10.94 -1.49
C GLU A 50 -7.18 -10.57 -2.96
N GLY A 51 -5.94 -10.19 -3.24
CA GLY A 51 -5.45 -9.84 -4.57
C GLY A 51 -5.71 -8.39 -4.99
N ASP A 52 -6.19 -7.56 -4.07
CA ASP A 52 -6.45 -6.13 -4.29
C ASP A 52 -5.16 -5.31 -4.33
N LEU A 53 -4.15 -5.73 -3.55
CA LEU A 53 -2.82 -5.10 -3.50
C LEU A 53 -1.71 -6.09 -3.87
N LEU A 54 -0.61 -5.57 -4.43
CA LEU A 54 0.50 -6.42 -4.89
C LEU A 54 1.50 -6.78 -3.79
N GLY A 55 1.64 -5.97 -2.75
CA GLY A 55 2.63 -6.21 -1.71
C GLY A 55 2.91 -5.03 -0.77
N THR A 56 3.67 -5.31 0.27
CA THR A 56 4.25 -4.34 1.21
C THR A 56 5.64 -4.81 1.64
N VAL A 57 6.49 -3.87 2.09
CA VAL A 57 7.75 -4.18 2.75
C VAL A 57 7.51 -4.34 4.25
N ALA A 58 7.41 -5.60 4.71
CA ALA A 58 7.15 -5.89 6.11
C ALA A 58 8.35 -5.58 7.02
N GLN A 59 8.06 -5.08 8.22
CA GLN A 59 9.03 -4.96 9.30
C GLN A 59 8.95 -6.19 10.23
N ASN A 60 10.04 -6.50 10.93
CA ASN A 60 10.05 -7.54 11.96
C ASN A 60 10.21 -6.91 13.36
N PRO A 61 9.12 -6.38 13.95
CA PRO A 61 9.19 -5.69 15.24
C PRO A 61 9.58 -6.59 16.40
N TYR A 62 9.32 -7.91 16.31
CA TYR A 62 9.75 -8.86 17.32
C TYR A 62 11.29 -8.92 17.38
N ASP A 63 11.94 -9.16 16.24
CA ASP A 63 13.41 -9.22 16.19
C ASP A 63 14.04 -7.87 16.51
N MET A 64 13.44 -6.74 16.09
CA MET A 64 13.94 -5.41 16.44
C MET A 64 13.91 -5.13 17.95
N GLY A 65 12.97 -5.73 18.69
CA GLY A 65 12.90 -5.60 20.15
C GLY A 65 13.66 -6.68 20.91
N TYR A 66 13.93 -7.82 20.27
CA TYR A 66 14.61 -8.97 20.88
C TYR A 66 16.13 -8.95 20.70
N LEU A 67 16.61 -8.57 19.51
CA LEU A 67 18.03 -8.48 19.15
C LEU A 67 18.66 -7.15 19.59
#